data_AF-A0AAD8E3S5-F1
#
_entry.id   AF-A0AAD8E3S5-F1
#
_cell.length_a   1.000
_cell.length_b   1.000
_cell.length_c   1.000
_cell.angle_alpha   90.00
_cell.angle_beta   90.00
_cell.angle_gamma   90.00
#
_symmetry.space_group_name_H-M   'P 1'
#
loop_
_entity.id
_entity.type
_entity.pdbx_description
1 polymer ?
#
loop_
_entity_poly.entity_id
_entity_poly.type
_entity_poly.pdbx_seq_one_letter_code
_entity_poly.pdbx_strand_id
1 'polypeptide(L)'
;MHGDETVGRQLMIFLAQYLLNNYGIEERVTHIVNTTDIFLMPSLNPDGYEASEEGRCESRSGFEGRVNANGVDLNRDFPDQFDNNNTDVDILGGRQNETAAIMTWIVSNPFVLSGNLHGGAVVASYPYDDSGSGRICCEASLSPDK
;
A
#
# COMPACT_ATOMS: atom_id res chain seq x y z
N MET A 1 -2.35 3.07 -2.81
CA MET A 1 -1.04 3.74 -2.95
C MET A 1 -0.80 4.23 -4.36
N HIS A 2 -1.30 3.53 -5.38
CA HIS A 2 -1.57 4.13 -6.67
C HIS A 2 -2.89 4.90 -6.58
N GLY A 3 -2.95 6.09 -7.19
CA GLY A 3 -4.11 6.96 -7.08
C GLY A 3 -5.31 6.48 -7.90
N ASP A 4 -5.08 5.79 -9.01
CA ASP A 4 -6.10 5.25 -9.91
C ASP A 4 -6.66 3.89 -9.47
N GLU A 5 -6.11 3.30 -8.42
CA GLU A 5 -6.56 2.03 -7.82
C GLU A 5 -7.49 2.29 -6.63
N THR A 6 -8.73 2.68 -6.93
CA THR A 6 -9.58 3.45 -6.00
C THR A 6 -10.43 2.63 -5.02
N VAL A 7 -10.70 1.35 -5.29
CA VAL A 7 -11.61 0.53 -4.45
C VAL A 7 -11.10 0.42 -3.01
N GLY A 8 -9.80 0.19 -2.83
CA GLY A 8 -9.19 0.08 -1.50
C GLY A 8 -9.38 1.35 -0.65
N ARG A 9 -9.28 2.53 -1.27
CA ARG A 9 -9.50 3.82 -0.60
C ARG A 9 -10.90 3.91 0.01
N GLN A 10 -11.92 3.57 -0.76
CA GLN A 10 -13.30 3.63 -0.29
C GLN A 10 -13.61 2.54 0.74
N LEU A 11 -13.04 1.35 0.59
CA LEU A 11 -13.17 0.28 1.58
C LEU A 11 -12.59 0.67 2.94
N MET A 12 -11.48 1.39 3.00
CA MET A 12 -10.93 1.89 4.28
C MET A 12 -11.85 2.92 4.96
N ILE A 13 -12.48 3.81 4.17
CA ILE A 13 -13.46 4.77 4.68
C ILE A 13 -14.70 4.05 5.22
N PHE A 14 -15.19 3.02 4.52
CA PHE A 14 -16.30 2.21 4.98
C PHE A 14 -15.94 1.36 6.20
N LEU A 15 -14.72 0.83 6.28
CA LEU A 15 -14.24 0.11 7.46
C LEU A 15 -14.20 1.03 8.67
N ALA A 16 -13.70 2.25 8.55
CA ALA A 16 -13.70 3.23 9.63
C ALA A 16 -15.12 3.49 10.16
N GLN A 17 -16.07 3.76 9.26
CA GLN A 17 -17.48 3.95 9.62
C GLN A 17 -18.09 2.70 10.26
N TYR A 18 -17.79 1.52 9.70
CA TYR A 18 -18.30 0.26 10.21
C TYR A 18 -17.82 0.00 11.64
N LEU A 19 -16.53 0.20 11.92
CA LEU A 19 -15.97 0.02 13.27
C LEU A 19 -16.61 1.00 14.26
N LEU A 20 -16.70 2.29 13.91
CA LEU A 20 -17.25 3.31 14.78
C LEU A 20 -18.74 3.12 15.07
N ASN A 21 -19.54 2.79 14.05
CA ASN A 21 -20.99 2.64 14.20
C ASN A 21 -21.39 1.35 14.91
N ASN A 22 -20.53 0.34 14.98
CA ASN A 22 -20.83 -0.96 15.58
C ASN A 22 -20.09 -1.22 16.90
N TYR A 23 -19.18 -0.34 17.31
CA TYR A 23 -18.51 -0.46 18.62
C TYR A 23 -19.52 -0.34 19.76
N GLY A 24 -19.51 -1.31 20.67
CA GLY A 24 -20.49 -1.43 21.77
C GLY A 24 -21.85 -1.99 21.37
N ILE A 25 -22.08 -2.27 20.07
CA ILE A 25 -23.31 -2.88 19.56
C ILE A 25 -23.04 -4.32 19.12
N GLU A 26 -22.01 -4.51 18.29
CA GLU A 26 -21.65 -5.81 17.73
C GLU A 26 -20.43 -6.37 18.49
N GLU A 27 -20.56 -7.60 18.98
CA GLU A 27 -19.58 -8.21 19.89
C GLU A 27 -18.21 -8.38 19.21
N ARG A 28 -18.18 -8.85 17.97
CA ARG A 28 -16.93 -9.07 17.22
C ARG A 28 -16.21 -7.75 16.97
N VAL A 29 -16.92 -6.70 16.55
CA VAL A 29 -16.34 -5.36 16.35
C VAL A 29 -15.79 -4.81 17.67
N THR A 30 -16.57 -4.93 18.74
CA THR A 30 -16.17 -4.45 20.07
C THR A 30 -14.91 -5.17 20.56
N HIS A 31 -14.83 -6.49 20.37
CA HIS A 31 -13.66 -7.27 20.72
C HIS A 31 -12.43 -6.79 19.95
N ILE A 32 -12.52 -6.69 18.61
CA ILE A 32 -11.42 -6.25 17.75
C ILE A 32 -10.89 -4.88 18.18
N VAL A 33 -11.77 -3.90 18.40
CA VAL A 33 -11.37 -2.54 18.80
C VAL A 33 -10.77 -2.51 20.21
N ASN A 34 -11.25 -3.36 21.14
CA ASN A 34 -10.71 -3.43 22.49
C ASN A 34 -9.33 -4.11 22.57
N THR A 35 -9.01 -4.98 21.61
CA THR A 35 -7.78 -5.80 21.65
C THR A 35 -6.73 -5.37 20.63
N THR A 36 -7.00 -4.37 19.80
CA THR A 36 -6.14 -4.01 18.67
C THR A 36 -6.18 -2.50 18.42
N ASP A 37 -5.01 -1.88 18.39
CA ASP A 37 -4.85 -0.52 17.88
C ASP A 37 -4.86 -0.55 16.35
N ILE A 38 -5.92 0.00 15.74
CA ILE A 38 -6.17 -0.06 14.30
C ILE A 38 -5.84 1.29 13.68
N PHE A 39 -4.93 1.28 12.71
CA PHE A 39 -4.56 2.46 11.94
C PHE A 39 -5.05 2.31 10.50
N LEU A 40 -5.84 3.27 10.04
CA LEU A 40 -6.41 3.27 8.69
C LEU A 40 -5.86 4.47 7.90
N MET A 41 -5.23 4.19 6.76
CA MET A 41 -4.79 5.20 5.80
C MET A 41 -5.55 5.01 4.48
N PRO A 42 -6.62 5.79 4.24
CA PRO A 42 -7.42 5.62 3.02
C PRO A 42 -6.66 5.91 1.73
N SER A 43 -5.70 6.84 1.75
CA SER A 43 -4.88 7.12 0.57
C SER A 43 -3.47 7.55 0.97
N LEU A 44 -2.47 6.88 0.41
CA LEU A 44 -1.07 7.30 0.46
C LEU A 44 -0.72 8.28 -0.67
N ASN A 45 -1.42 8.21 -1.80
CA ASN A 45 -1.20 9.06 -2.98
C ASN A 45 -2.48 9.86 -3.31
N PRO A 46 -2.80 10.90 -2.52
CA PRO A 46 -3.97 11.74 -2.80
C PRO A 46 -3.82 12.50 -4.12
N ASP A 47 -2.61 12.93 -4.49
CA ASP A 47 -2.37 13.71 -5.70
C ASP A 47 -2.65 12.89 -6.98
N GLY A 48 -2.18 11.64 -7.02
CA GLY A 48 -2.51 10.71 -8.10
C GLY A 48 -4.01 10.41 -8.16
N TYR A 49 -4.68 10.32 -7.01
CA TYR A 49 -6.13 10.10 -6.98
C TYR A 49 -6.91 11.26 -7.62
N GLU A 50 -6.54 12.52 -7.32
CA GLU A 50 -7.16 13.69 -7.94
C GLU A 50 -6.87 13.79 -9.45
N ALA A 51 -5.73 13.26 -9.91
CA ALA A 51 -5.39 13.17 -11.33
C ALA A 51 -6.06 11.99 -12.06
N SER A 52 -6.75 11.10 -11.34
CA SER A 52 -7.40 9.90 -11.90
C SER A 52 -8.77 10.19 -12.52
N GLU A 53 -9.31 9.23 -13.26
CA GLU A 53 -10.62 9.32 -13.92
C GLU A 53 -11.55 8.21 -13.44
N GLU A 54 -12.70 8.59 -12.88
CA GLU A 54 -13.74 7.63 -12.52
C GLU A 54 -14.24 6.85 -13.75
N GLY A 55 -14.51 5.56 -13.56
CA GLY A 55 -15.04 4.68 -14.62
C GLY A 55 -13.97 4.05 -15.51
N ARG A 56 -12.68 4.35 -15.30
CA ARG A 56 -11.59 3.64 -15.98
C ARG A 56 -11.15 2.40 -15.21
N CYS A 57 -11.09 1.27 -15.91
CA CYS A 57 -10.52 0.03 -15.38
C CYS A 57 -9.00 -0.03 -15.53
N GLU A 58 -8.45 0.67 -16.53
CA GLU A 58 -7.01 0.69 -16.86
C GLU A 58 -6.44 2.09 -16.62
N SER A 59 -5.17 2.16 -16.22
CA SER A 59 -4.45 3.42 -16.07
C SER A 59 -4.46 4.24 -17.36
N ARG A 60 -4.41 5.57 -17.22
CA ARG A 60 -4.26 6.48 -18.37
C ARG A 60 -2.89 6.30 -19.05
N SER A 61 -2.78 6.83 -20.27
CA SER A 61 -1.51 6.88 -21.00
C SER A 61 -0.43 7.55 -20.15
N GLY A 62 0.74 6.91 -20.06
CA GLY A 62 1.83 7.41 -19.22
C GLY A 62 1.63 7.19 -17.71
N PHE A 63 0.67 6.35 -17.31
CA PHE A 63 0.36 6.04 -15.90
C PHE A 63 -0.06 7.27 -15.08
N GLU A 64 -0.65 8.28 -15.72
CA GLU A 64 -1.27 9.42 -15.04
C GLU A 64 -2.35 8.90 -14.06
N GLY A 65 -2.28 9.38 -12.82
CA GLY A 65 -3.13 8.95 -11.71
C GLY A 65 -2.56 7.80 -10.88
N ARG A 66 -1.79 6.90 -11.49
CA ARG A 66 -1.09 5.82 -10.78
C ARG A 66 0.07 6.37 -9.94
N VAL A 67 0.94 7.12 -10.60
CA VAL A 67 2.14 7.74 -10.02
C VAL A 67 1.78 8.94 -9.12
N ASN A 68 2.71 9.40 -8.29
CA ASN A 68 2.51 10.62 -7.49
C ASN A 68 2.64 11.89 -8.35
N ALA A 69 2.52 13.07 -7.72
CA ALA A 69 2.59 14.36 -8.42
C ALA A 69 3.91 14.60 -9.19
N ASN A 70 5.00 13.92 -8.80
CA ASN A 70 6.31 14.02 -9.47
C ASN A 70 6.50 12.95 -10.56
N GLY A 71 5.49 12.15 -10.88
CA GLY A 71 5.58 11.11 -11.89
C GLY A 71 6.28 9.83 -11.43
N VAL A 72 6.44 9.62 -10.11
CA VAL A 72 7.12 8.46 -9.53
C VAL A 72 6.11 7.41 -9.05
N ASP A 73 6.36 6.14 -9.37
CA ASP A 73 5.60 5.01 -8.82
C ASP A 73 6.05 4.76 -7.36
N LEU A 74 5.18 5.10 -6.40
CA LEU A 74 5.49 4.95 -4.97
C LEU A 74 5.74 3.49 -4.56
N ASN A 75 5.23 2.50 -5.30
CA ASN A 75 5.48 1.08 -5.03
C ASN A 75 6.82 0.58 -5.63
N ARG A 76 7.62 1.48 -6.19
CA ARG A 76 9.00 1.24 -6.62
C ARG A 76 9.98 2.18 -5.94
N ASP A 77 9.49 2.99 -5.00
CA ASP A 77 10.27 4.03 -4.32
C ASP A 77 10.72 3.61 -2.91
N PHE A 78 10.45 2.38 -2.48
CA PHE A 78 10.99 1.85 -1.21
C PHE A 78 12.43 1.34 -1.38
N PRO A 79 13.23 1.27 -0.31
CA PRO A 79 14.51 0.57 -0.33
C PRO A 79 14.32 -0.91 -0.63
N ASP A 80 15.09 -1.42 -1.61
CA ASP A 80 15.02 -2.81 -2.05
C ASP A 80 16.18 -3.64 -1.48
N GLN A 81 15.91 -4.92 -1.20
CA GLN A 81 16.88 -5.84 -0.58
C GLN A 81 17.85 -6.49 -1.58
N PHE A 82 17.51 -6.48 -2.86
CA PHE A 82 18.30 -7.05 -3.96
C PHE A 82 19.02 -5.96 -4.78
N ASP A 83 18.75 -4.69 -4.51
CA ASP A 83 19.51 -3.56 -5.06
C ASP A 83 20.95 -3.56 -4.54
N ASN A 84 21.89 -4.00 -5.40
CA ASN A 84 23.32 -4.04 -5.11
C ASN A 84 23.96 -2.65 -4.93
N ASN A 85 23.24 -1.58 -5.28
CA ASN A 85 23.67 -0.19 -5.14
C ASN A 85 23.18 0.46 -3.84
N ASN A 86 22.54 -0.30 -2.94
CA ASN A 86 22.04 0.21 -1.66
C ASN A 86 23.21 0.42 -0.68
N THR A 87 24.09 1.36 -1.01
CA THR A 87 25.17 1.91 -0.17
C THR A 87 24.68 3.10 0.65
N ASP A 88 23.38 3.41 0.59
CA ASP A 88 22.80 4.60 1.18
C ASP A 88 22.80 4.51 2.70
N VAL A 89 23.72 5.27 3.30
CA VAL A 89 23.75 5.59 4.74
C VAL A 89 22.49 6.36 5.16
N ASP A 90 21.76 6.94 4.20
CA ASP A 90 20.48 7.63 4.37
C ASP A 90 19.36 6.93 3.59
N ILE A 91 18.64 6.03 4.27
CA ILE A 91 17.51 5.26 3.71
C ILE A 91 16.32 6.14 3.27
N LEU A 92 16.23 7.39 3.74
CA LEU A 92 15.18 8.34 3.38
C LEU A 92 15.59 9.26 2.23
N GLY A 93 16.89 9.35 1.95
CA GLY A 93 17.45 10.20 0.91
C GLY A 93 16.88 9.85 -0.47
N GLY A 94 16.47 10.88 -1.22
CA GLY A 94 15.99 10.73 -2.61
C GLY A 94 14.58 10.15 -2.79
N ARG A 95 13.88 9.81 -1.70
CA ARG A 95 12.51 9.26 -1.76
C ARG A 95 11.46 10.35 -1.92
N GLN A 96 10.29 9.98 -2.43
CA GLN A 96 9.14 10.86 -2.47
C GLN A 96 8.63 11.18 -1.06
N ASN A 97 7.96 12.32 -0.90
CA ASN A 97 7.47 12.77 0.41
C ASN A 97 6.53 11.73 1.05
N GLU A 98 5.68 11.13 0.24
CA GLU A 98 4.73 10.08 0.65
C GLU A 98 5.47 8.85 1.15
N THR A 99 6.50 8.40 0.42
CA THR A 99 7.34 7.25 0.77
C THR A 99 8.13 7.51 2.05
N ALA A 100 8.79 8.67 2.15
CA ALA A 100 9.54 9.05 3.35
C ALA A 100 8.63 9.14 4.58
N ALA A 101 7.40 9.66 4.42
CA ALA A 101 6.42 9.77 5.51
C ALA A 101 5.96 8.38 5.98
N ILE A 102 5.58 7.48 5.07
CA ILE A 102 5.11 6.15 5.45
C ILE A 102 6.26 5.30 6.03
N MET A 103 7.47 5.38 5.46
CA MET A 103 8.65 4.72 6.03
C MET A 103 8.90 5.18 7.47
N THR A 104 8.91 6.49 7.70
CA THR A 104 9.08 7.07 9.03
C THR A 104 8.00 6.59 9.99
N TRP A 105 6.74 6.55 9.54
CA TRP A 105 5.62 6.08 10.35
C TRP A 105 5.74 4.60 10.69
N ILE A 106 6.12 3.75 9.73
CA ILE A 106 6.32 2.31 9.94
C ILE A 106 7.42 2.05 10.97
N VAL A 107 8.58 2.71 10.87
CA VAL A 107 9.70 2.46 11.80
C VAL A 107 9.48 3.08 13.19
N SER A 108 8.65 4.12 13.29
CA SER A 108 8.37 4.80 14.55
C SER A 108 7.28 4.12 15.39
N ASN A 109 6.61 3.10 14.84
CA ASN A 109 5.50 2.41 15.51
C ASN A 109 5.70 0.89 15.46
N PRO A 110 5.34 0.15 16.52
CA PRO A 110 5.52 -1.30 16.58
C PRO A 110 4.39 -2.04 15.83
N PHE A 111 4.23 -1.79 14.52
CA PHE A 111 3.25 -2.51 13.71
C PHE A 111 3.56 -4.01 13.66
N VAL A 112 2.56 -4.84 13.93
CA VAL A 112 2.69 -6.31 13.94
C VAL A 112 2.19 -6.92 12.61
N LEU A 113 1.12 -6.36 12.06
CA LEU A 113 0.49 -6.80 10.82
C LEU A 113 0.12 -5.58 9.99
N SER A 114 0.30 -5.67 8.68
CA SER A 114 -0.13 -4.64 7.74
C SER A 114 -0.64 -5.27 6.45
N GLY A 115 -1.41 -4.49 5.70
CA GLY A 115 -1.83 -4.81 4.35
C GLY A 115 -2.07 -3.51 3.60
N ASN A 116 -1.60 -3.45 2.36
CA ASN A 116 -1.91 -2.36 1.44
C ASN A 116 -2.83 -2.89 0.33
N LEU A 117 -3.70 -2.04 -0.18
CA LEU A 117 -4.76 -2.43 -1.13
C LEU A 117 -4.47 -1.84 -2.51
N HIS A 118 -4.67 -2.70 -3.52
CA HIS A 118 -4.42 -2.43 -4.93
C HIS A 118 -5.64 -2.78 -5.79
N GLY A 119 -5.65 -2.25 -7.01
CA GLY A 119 -6.56 -2.58 -8.10
C GLY A 119 -5.84 -3.32 -9.24
N GLY A 120 -6.60 -3.77 -10.25
CA GLY A 120 -6.07 -4.45 -11.44
C GLY A 120 -6.12 -5.99 -11.40
N ALA A 121 -6.18 -6.59 -10.21
CA ALA A 121 -6.35 -8.04 -10.06
C ALA A 121 -7.13 -8.39 -8.77
N VAL A 122 -7.55 -9.65 -8.66
CA VAL A 122 -8.16 -10.22 -7.44
C VAL A 122 -7.28 -11.35 -6.95
N VAL A 123 -6.34 -11.01 -6.08
CA VAL A 123 -5.35 -11.94 -5.49
C VAL A 123 -4.87 -11.39 -4.16
N ALA A 124 -4.44 -12.27 -3.25
CA ALA A 124 -3.68 -11.89 -2.07
C ALA A 124 -2.19 -12.11 -2.36
N SER A 125 -1.48 -11.03 -2.73
CA SER A 125 -0.01 -11.06 -2.89
C SER A 125 0.68 -11.03 -1.53
N TYR A 126 1.83 -11.71 -1.41
CA TYR A 126 2.63 -11.77 -0.19
C TYR A 126 4.12 -11.78 -0.52
N PRO A 127 5.00 -11.42 0.43
CA PRO A 127 6.43 -11.33 0.18
C PRO A 127 7.07 -12.65 -0.31
N TYR A 128 8.14 -12.59 -1.11
CA TYR A 128 8.77 -11.39 -1.66
C TYR A 128 8.22 -11.02 -3.04
N ASP A 129 8.22 -9.73 -3.39
CA ASP A 129 7.73 -9.24 -4.68
C ASP A 129 8.76 -9.36 -5.82
N ASP A 130 10.04 -9.62 -5.49
CA ASP A 130 11.13 -9.77 -6.45
C ASP A 130 12.22 -10.76 -5.98
N SER A 131 13.33 -10.88 -6.73
CA SER A 131 14.42 -11.80 -6.41
C SER A 131 15.78 -11.34 -6.95
N GLY A 132 16.85 -11.71 -6.24
CA GLY A 132 18.24 -11.45 -6.67
C GLY A 132 18.68 -12.12 -7.98
N SER A 133 17.82 -12.95 -8.59
CA SER A 133 18.04 -13.50 -9.93
C SER A 133 17.79 -12.49 -11.05
N GLY A 134 17.14 -11.36 -10.75
CA GLY A 134 16.80 -10.32 -11.72
C GLY A 134 15.88 -10.79 -12.85
N ARG A 135 15.23 -11.95 -12.69
CA ARG A 135 14.30 -12.48 -13.70
C ARG A 135 13.08 -11.56 -13.76
N ILE A 136 12.85 -11.01 -14.96
CA ILE A 136 11.77 -10.06 -15.24
C ILE A 136 10.38 -10.66 -15.00
N CYS A 137 10.22 -11.99 -15.05
CA CYS A 137 8.90 -12.59 -14.83
C CYS A 137 8.89 -14.10 -14.53
N CYS A 138 7.88 -14.45 -13.72
CA CYS A 138 6.98 -15.60 -13.85
C CYS A 138 7.36 -16.99 -13.32
N GLU A 139 8.06 -17.08 -12.19
CA GLU A 139 7.91 -18.26 -11.34
C GLU A 139 6.90 -17.95 -10.24
N ALA A 140 5.75 -18.64 -10.28
CA ALA A 140 4.77 -18.53 -9.21
C ALA A 140 5.35 -19.12 -7.93
N SER A 141 5.39 -18.31 -6.87
CA SER A 141 5.73 -18.79 -5.54
C SER A 141 4.62 -19.72 -5.03
N LEU A 142 5.00 -20.84 -4.41
CA LEU A 142 4.04 -21.67 -3.69
C LEU A 142 3.52 -20.87 -2.50
N SER A 143 2.21 -20.93 -2.29
CA SER A 143 1.57 -20.31 -1.14
C SER A 143 2.13 -20.93 0.15
N PRO A 144 2.31 -20.15 1.24
CA PRO A 144 2.97 -20.65 2.46
C PRO A 144 2.26 -21.83 3.15
N ASP A 145 1.03 -22.14 2.72
CA ASP A 145 0.16 -23.20 3.21
C ASP A 145 0.24 -24.51 2.39
N LYS A 146 1.16 -24.62 1.42
CA LYS A 146 1.33 -25.82 0.57
C LYS A 146 2.68 -26.51 0.69
#